data_AF-A0A8T4G363-F1
#
_entry.id   AF-A0A8T4G363-F1
#
_cell.length_a   1.000
_cell.length_b   1.000
_cell.length_c   1.000
_cell.angle_alpha   90.00
_cell.angle_beta   90.00
_cell.angle_gamma   90.00
#
_symmetry.space_group_name_H-M   'P 1'
#
loop_
_entity.id
_entity.type
_entity.pdbx_description
1 polymer ?
#
loop_
_entity_poly.entity_id
_entity_poly.type
_entity_poly.pdbx_seq_one_letter_code
_entity_poly.pdbx_strand_id
1 'polypeptide(L)'
;MRRRKTSQRRTSRRNRNVYLGKRVRDTGKPGLDNLREVRGIANAIIYDYTHHKIPYRTAMSRMNLLELVVSRDSDFQGRKEAMARNIIDRARARLTRMRR
;
A
#
# COMPACT_ATOMS: atom_id res chain seq x y z
N MET A 1 21.43 -40.18 31.01
CA MET A 1 21.54 -39.13 29.98
C MET A 1 20.14 -38.75 29.47
N ARG A 2 19.62 -37.56 29.80
CA ARG A 2 18.27 -37.08 29.41
C ARG A 2 18.34 -36.29 28.09
N ARG A 3 17.78 -36.83 27.01
CA ARG A 3 17.65 -36.15 25.70
C ARG A 3 16.67 -34.98 25.80
N ARG A 4 17.16 -33.74 25.58
CA ARG A 4 16.34 -32.53 25.51
C ARG A 4 15.50 -32.53 24.22
N LYS A 5 14.18 -32.39 24.38
CA LYS A 5 13.21 -32.19 23.30
C LYS A 5 13.49 -30.85 22.61
N THR A 6 13.90 -30.87 21.36
CA THR A 6 14.02 -29.66 20.52
C THR A 6 12.63 -29.16 20.17
N SER A 7 12.26 -28.02 20.77
CA SER A 7 11.10 -27.22 20.42
C SER A 7 11.14 -26.87 18.92
N GLN A 8 10.25 -27.46 18.14
CA GLN A 8 9.98 -27.00 16.77
C GLN A 8 9.39 -25.59 16.87
N ARG A 9 10.27 -24.58 16.74
CA ARG A 9 9.87 -23.18 16.55
C ARG A 9 8.99 -23.14 15.31
N ARG A 10 7.69 -22.93 15.53
CA ARG A 10 6.71 -22.52 14.51
C ARG A 10 7.29 -21.30 13.78
N THR A 11 7.90 -21.51 12.62
CA THR A 11 8.18 -20.42 11.69
C THR A 11 6.83 -19.96 11.17
N SER A 12 6.24 -18.98 11.84
CA SER A 12 5.14 -18.22 11.29
C SER A 12 5.64 -17.67 9.96
N ARG A 13 5.16 -18.23 8.85
CA ARG A 13 5.27 -17.61 7.54
C ARG A 13 4.55 -16.28 7.69
N ARG A 14 5.26 -15.22 8.09
CA ARG A 14 4.76 -13.85 8.07
C ARG A 14 4.20 -13.65 6.67
N ASN A 15 2.89 -13.53 6.58
CA ASN A 15 2.17 -13.18 5.37
C ASN A 15 2.76 -11.87 4.88
N ARG A 16 3.75 -11.98 3.98
CA ARG A 16 4.36 -10.85 3.29
C ARG A 16 3.33 -10.43 2.26
N ASN A 17 2.32 -9.66 2.68
CA ASN A 17 1.37 -9.05 1.78
C ASN A 17 2.16 -8.11 0.87
N VAL A 18 2.36 -8.54 -0.37
CA VAL A 18 3.11 -7.80 -1.39
C VAL A 18 2.22 -6.66 -1.86
N TYR A 19 2.48 -5.44 -1.39
CA TYR A 19 1.85 -4.25 -1.97
C TYR A 19 2.91 -3.33 -2.58
N LEU A 20 2.77 -3.12 -3.90
CA LEU A 20 3.14 -1.97 -4.74
C LEU A 20 4.47 -1.21 -4.52
N GLY A 21 5.45 -1.78 -3.81
CA GLY A 21 6.78 -1.20 -3.62
C GLY A 21 7.41 -1.65 -2.31
N LYS A 22 8.71 -2.02 -2.33
CA LYS A 22 9.42 -2.73 -1.24
C LYS A 22 9.54 -1.98 0.11
N ARG A 23 8.97 -0.78 0.30
CA ARG A 23 9.30 0.11 1.44
C ARG A 23 8.12 0.83 2.12
N VAL A 24 6.90 0.30 2.08
CA VAL A 24 5.84 0.82 2.96
C VAL A 24 5.97 0.13 4.31
N ARG A 25 6.20 0.91 5.38
CA ARG A 25 6.35 0.40 6.75
C ARG A 25 4.97 -0.06 7.23
N ASP A 26 4.88 -1.33 7.60
CA ASP A 26 3.67 -1.96 8.12
C ASP A 26 3.28 -1.31 9.45
N THR A 27 2.00 -0.98 9.63
CA THR A 27 1.47 -0.40 10.87
C THR A 27 1.01 -1.46 11.88
N GLY A 28 1.07 -2.74 11.51
CA GLY A 28 0.94 -3.87 12.44
C GLY A 28 -0.50 -4.32 12.75
N LYS A 29 -1.50 -3.80 12.01
CA LYS A 29 -2.89 -4.25 12.09
C LYS A 29 -3.32 -4.85 10.73
N PRO A 30 -3.99 -6.01 10.71
CA PRO A 30 -4.52 -6.59 9.47
C PRO A 30 -5.69 -5.74 8.94
N GLY A 31 -5.62 -5.32 7.68
CA GLY A 31 -6.63 -4.46 7.02
C GLY A 31 -6.10 -3.02 6.79
N LEU A 32 -6.58 -2.36 5.73
CA LEU A 32 -6.25 -0.97 5.45
C LEU A 32 -6.86 -0.07 6.55
N ASP A 33 -6.15 0.19 7.62
CA ASP A 33 -6.69 0.94 8.77
C ASP A 33 -6.60 2.48 8.53
N ASN A 34 -7.15 2.91 7.39
CA ASN A 34 -8.25 3.87 7.27
C ASN A 34 -8.10 4.97 6.22
N LEU A 35 -7.00 5.71 6.21
CA LEU A 35 -6.76 6.80 5.23
C LEU A 35 -5.27 7.16 5.21
N ARG A 36 -4.62 7.01 6.36
CA ARG A 36 -3.17 7.20 6.52
C ARG A 36 -2.39 6.24 5.62
N GLU A 37 -2.82 4.99 5.51
CA GLU A 37 -2.16 4.01 4.65
C GLU A 37 -2.36 4.29 3.17
N VAL A 38 -3.59 4.66 2.76
CA VAL A 38 -3.86 5.12 1.39
C VAL A 38 -2.93 6.30 1.04
N ARG A 39 -2.78 7.27 1.95
CA ARG A 39 -1.84 8.39 1.79
C ARG A 39 -0.38 7.93 1.74
N GLY A 40 0.02 7.00 2.59
CA GLY A 40 1.36 6.44 2.64
C GLY A 40 1.73 5.75 1.33
N ILE A 41 0.85 4.90 0.81
CA ILE A 41 1.04 4.19 -0.47
C ILE A 41 1.08 5.19 -1.62
N ALA A 42 0.13 6.13 -1.68
CA ALA A 42 0.11 7.16 -2.73
C ALA A 42 1.40 8.01 -2.74
N ASN A 43 1.88 8.41 -1.57
CA ASN A 43 3.13 9.15 -1.44
C ASN A 43 4.35 8.31 -1.86
N ALA A 44 4.38 7.02 -1.51
CA ALA A 44 5.45 6.12 -1.93
C ALA A 44 5.50 5.95 -3.46
N ILE A 45 4.34 5.85 -4.12
CA ILE A 45 4.25 5.78 -5.59
C ILE A 45 4.77 7.07 -6.22
N ILE A 46 4.37 8.24 -5.71
CA ILE A 46 4.88 9.53 -6.18
C ILE A 46 6.40 9.58 -6.00
N TYR A 47 6.90 9.20 -4.82
CA TYR A 47 8.33 9.19 -4.52
C TYR A 47 9.11 8.27 -5.46
N ASP A 48 8.61 7.06 -5.73
CA ASP A 48 9.23 6.14 -6.69
C ASP A 48 9.26 6.74 -8.10
N TYR A 49 8.21 7.44 -8.51
CA TYR A 49 8.17 8.13 -9.79
C TYR A 49 9.16 9.31 -9.85
N THR A 50 9.19 10.18 -8.84
CA THR A 50 10.07 11.36 -8.82
C THR A 50 11.55 11.01 -8.72
N HIS A 51 11.89 9.83 -8.21
CA HIS A 51 13.26 9.32 -8.17
C HIS A 51 13.58 8.41 -9.35
N HIS A 52 12.77 8.45 -10.42
CA HIS A 52 12.93 7.66 -11.64
C HIS A 52 13.03 6.14 -11.41
N LYS A 53 12.52 5.63 -10.27
CA LYS A 53 12.50 4.19 -9.97
C LYS A 53 11.42 3.45 -10.73
N ILE A 54 10.34 4.15 -11.09
CA ILE A 54 9.26 3.63 -11.91
C ILE A 54 8.85 4.66 -12.97
N PRO A 55 8.45 4.22 -14.18
CA PRO A 55 7.93 5.13 -15.19
C PRO A 55 6.52 5.61 -14.84
N TYR A 56 6.09 6.73 -15.43
CA TYR A 56 4.76 7.32 -15.23
C TYR A 56 3.62 6.31 -15.39
N ARG A 57 3.68 5.47 -16.44
CA ARG A 57 2.67 4.44 -16.71
C ARG A 57 2.53 3.46 -15.53
N THR A 58 3.65 3.05 -14.94
CA THR A 58 3.65 2.18 -13.75
C THR A 58 3.08 2.93 -12.55
N ALA A 59 3.45 4.18 -12.33
CA ALA A 59 2.91 4.99 -11.23
C ALA A 59 1.37 5.12 -11.32
N MET A 60 0.84 5.44 -12.50
CA MET A 60 -0.61 5.52 -12.72
C MET A 60 -1.31 4.17 -12.55
N SER A 61 -0.73 3.09 -13.07
CA SER A 61 -1.27 1.74 -12.88
C SER A 61 -1.34 1.35 -11.40
N ARG A 62 -0.33 1.70 -10.60
CA ARG A 62 -0.34 1.48 -9.15
C ARG A 62 -1.39 2.32 -8.43
N MET A 63 -1.63 3.56 -8.85
CA MET A 63 -2.73 4.38 -8.31
C MET A 63 -4.11 3.77 -8.64
N ASN A 64 -4.29 3.22 -9.83
CA ASN A 64 -5.54 2.55 -10.22
C ASN A 64 -5.78 1.28 -9.42
N LEU A 65 -4.72 0.50 -9.16
CA LEU A 65 -4.86 -0.66 -8.29
C LEU A 65 -5.21 -0.25 -6.85
N LEU A 66 -4.60 0.82 -6.33
CA LEU A 66 -4.93 1.34 -5.00
C LEU A 66 -6.40 1.74 -4.89
N GLU A 67 -6.95 2.40 -5.92
CA GLU A 67 -8.38 2.75 -5.96
C GLU A 67 -9.27 1.50 -5.98
N LEU A 68 -8.91 0.51 -6.80
CA LEU A 68 -9.67 -0.73 -6.88
C LEU A 68 -9.71 -1.45 -5.53
N VAL A 69 -8.57 -1.51 -4.82
CA VAL A 69 -8.49 -2.11 -3.49
C VAL A 69 -9.40 -1.35 -2.52
N VAL A 70 -9.31 -0.02 -2.48
CA VAL A 70 -10.19 0.82 -1.64
C VAL A 70 -11.67 0.58 -1.95
N SER A 71 -12.06 0.46 -3.21
CA SER A 71 -13.47 0.25 -3.61
C SER A 71 -14.04 -1.11 -3.23
N ARG A 72 -13.18 -2.10 -2.99
CA ARG A 72 -13.58 -3.48 -2.65
C ARG A 72 -13.48 -3.78 -1.16
N ASP A 73 -12.87 -2.88 -0.41
CA ASP A 73 -12.65 -3.05 1.02
C ASP A 73 -13.92 -2.64 1.79
N SER A 74 -14.48 -3.58 2.55
CA SER A 74 -15.69 -3.34 3.35
C SER A 74 -15.48 -2.26 4.42
N ASP A 75 -14.23 -2.02 4.83
CA ASP A 75 -13.90 -0.98 5.80
C ASP A 75 -13.92 0.42 5.17
N PHE A 76 -13.91 0.53 3.84
CA PHE A 76 -14.00 1.79 3.11
C PHE A 76 -15.40 1.95 2.52
N GLN A 77 -16.31 2.46 3.33
CA GLN A 77 -17.66 2.81 2.89
C GLN A 77 -17.99 4.29 3.15
N GLY A 78 -18.87 4.83 2.33
CA GLY A 78 -19.40 6.18 2.47
C GLY A 78 -18.32 7.26 2.51
N ARG A 79 -18.30 8.06 3.59
CA ARG A 79 -17.37 9.20 3.72
C ARG A 79 -15.90 8.78 3.68
N LYS A 80 -15.57 7.61 4.21
CA LYS A 80 -14.19 7.12 4.29
C LYS A 80 -13.66 6.71 2.92
N GLU A 81 -14.48 6.01 2.14
CA GLU A 81 -14.20 5.70 0.74
C GLU A 81 -13.99 6.97 -0.09
N ALA A 82 -14.87 7.96 0.06
CA ALA A 82 -14.77 9.23 -0.63
C ALA A 82 -13.48 9.99 -0.28
N MET A 83 -13.08 9.98 1.00
CA MET A 83 -11.80 10.58 1.42
C MET A 83 -10.59 9.84 0.83
N ALA A 84 -10.65 8.51 0.73
CA ALA A 84 -9.60 7.70 0.15
C ALA A 84 -9.45 7.97 -1.36
N ARG A 85 -10.55 7.97 -2.11
CA ARG A 85 -10.57 8.37 -3.53
C ARG A 85 -9.97 9.75 -3.73
N ASN A 86 -10.38 10.73 -2.93
CA ASN A 86 -9.82 12.08 -2.99
C ASN A 86 -8.29 12.13 -2.80
N ILE A 87 -7.73 11.30 -1.91
CA ILE A 87 -6.28 11.19 -1.73
C ILE A 87 -5.62 10.66 -3.01
N ILE A 88 -6.20 9.62 -3.61
CA ILE A 88 -5.69 8.98 -4.83
C ILE A 88 -5.78 9.95 -6.01
N ASP A 89 -6.89 10.66 -6.18
CA ASP A 89 -7.09 11.60 -7.29
C ASP A 89 -6.15 12.79 -7.20
N ARG A 90 -5.92 13.33 -6.00
CA ARG A 90 -4.89 14.36 -5.79
C ARG A 90 -3.50 13.84 -6.17
N ALA A 91 -3.19 12.60 -5.83
CA ALA A 91 -1.91 11.99 -6.17
C ALA A 91 -1.75 11.79 -7.69
N ARG A 92 -2.80 11.33 -8.39
CA ARG A 92 -2.84 11.25 -9.86
C ARG A 92 -2.67 12.61 -10.51
N ALA A 93 -3.39 13.63 -10.04
CA ALA A 93 -3.29 14.99 -10.56
C ALA A 93 -1.86 15.55 -10.40
N ARG A 94 -1.19 15.22 -9.30
CA ARG A 94 0.21 15.56 -9.07
C ARG A 94 1.14 14.84 -10.06
N LEU A 95 0.98 13.52 -10.25
CA LEU A 95 1.74 12.76 -11.24
C LEU A 95 1.56 13.33 -12.66
N THR A 96 0.32 13.64 -13.05
CA THR A 96 0.02 14.21 -14.38
C THR A 96 0.67 15.57 -14.58
N ARG A 97 0.67 16.43 -13.55
CA ARG A 97 1.38 17.72 -13.59
C ARG A 97 2.89 17.56 -13.74
N MET A 98 3.49 16.57 -13.07
CA MET A 98 4.93 16.29 -13.16
C MET A 98 5.35 15.64 -14.48
N ARG A 99 4.40 15.14 -15.29
CA ARG A 99 4.68 14.55 -16.61
C ARG A 99 4.73 15.61 -17.71
N ARG A 100 4.01 16.72 -17.51
CA ARG A 100 4.01 17.87 -18.41
C ARG A 100 5.29 18.67 -18.20
#